data_AF-A0A2H6NCV7-F1
#
_entry.id   AF-A0A2H6NCV7-F1
#
_cell.length_a   1.000
_cell.length_b   1.000
_cell.length_c   1.000
_cell.angle_alpha   90.00
_cell.angle_beta   90.00
_cell.angle_gamma   90.00
#
_symmetry.space_group_name_H-M   'P 1'
#
loop_
_entity.id
_entity.type
_entity.pdbx_description
1 polymer ?
#
loop_
_entity_poly.entity_id
_entity_poly.type
_entity_poly.pdbx_seq_one_letter_code
_entity_poly.pdbx_strand_id
1 'polypeptide(L)'
;MKASSEMFSQKTKASLLVSNQNGNMYTPSVYGCLASLLAQYSPQQLAGQRIGVFSYGSGFAATLYSIKVSQDATPGSSLDKIIVSVTDLKARLDSRKCISPEVFAENMTLREKTHHLANYIPQCS
;
A
#
# COMPACT_ATOMS: atom_id res chain seq x y z
N MET A 1 16.48 -8.04 16.38
CA MET A 1 15.38 -7.27 17.00
C MET A 1 14.35 -8.19 17.64
N LYS A 2 14.57 -8.67 18.88
CA LYS A 2 13.64 -9.57 19.58
C LYS A 2 12.61 -8.81 20.44
N ALA A 3 13.00 -7.67 21.01
CA ALA A 3 12.17 -6.92 21.95
C ALA A 3 10.90 -6.29 21.33
N SER A 4 10.90 -5.97 20.03
CA SER A 4 9.78 -5.33 19.33
C SER A 4 8.93 -6.28 18.49
N SER A 5 9.23 -7.59 18.47
CA SER A 5 8.61 -8.53 17.53
C SER A 5 7.09 -8.64 17.71
N GLU A 6 6.62 -8.66 18.96
CA GLU A 6 5.20 -8.72 19.29
C GLU A 6 4.49 -7.42 18.89
N MET A 7 5.05 -6.27 19.28
CA MET A 7 4.50 -4.96 18.89
C MET A 7 4.45 -4.78 17.38
N PHE A 8 5.51 -5.17 16.67
CA PHE A 8 5.55 -5.10 15.21
C PHE A 8 4.48 -6.01 14.59
N SER A 9 4.33 -7.23 15.09
CA SER A 9 3.33 -8.17 14.60
C SER A 9 1.91 -7.63 14.79
N GLN A 10 1.62 -7.01 15.94
CA GLN A 10 0.30 -6.47 16.27
C GLN A 10 0.00 -5.13 15.57
N LYS A 11 1.00 -4.25 15.40
CA LYS A 11 0.78 -2.84 15.02
C LYS A 11 1.21 -2.50 13.59
N THR A 12 2.00 -3.35 12.94
CA THR A 12 2.68 -2.97 11.68
C THR A 12 2.65 -4.05 10.62
N LYS A 13 2.76 -5.34 10.99
CA LYS A 13 2.89 -6.42 10.00
C LYS A 13 1.76 -6.44 8.97
N ALA A 14 0.51 -6.28 9.40
CA ALA A 14 -0.63 -6.21 8.50
C ALA A 14 -0.52 -5.03 7.50
N SER A 15 0.00 -3.88 7.92
CA SER A 15 0.16 -2.74 6.99
C SER A 15 1.16 -3.01 5.86
N LEU A 16 1.92 -4.11 5.87
CA LEU A 16 2.96 -4.38 4.88
C LEU A 16 2.52 -5.22 3.69
N LEU A 17 1.24 -5.61 3.58
CA LEU A 17 0.75 -6.47 2.48
C LEU A 17 1.12 -5.91 1.09
N VAL A 18 0.70 -4.69 0.78
CA VAL A 18 0.99 -4.07 -0.53
C VAL A 18 2.49 -3.87 -0.71
N SER A 19 3.19 -3.40 0.31
CA SER A 19 4.64 -3.16 0.23
C SER A 19 5.42 -4.44 -0.08
N ASN A 20 5.03 -5.56 0.53
CA ASN A 20 5.65 -6.86 0.30
C ASN A 20 5.32 -7.43 -1.10
N GLN A 21 4.12 -7.17 -1.61
CA GLN A 21 3.63 -7.76 -2.87
C GLN A 21 3.79 -6.84 -4.09
N ASN A 22 4.07 -5.56 -3.91
CA ASN A 22 4.16 -4.56 -4.98
C ASN A 22 5.43 -3.70 -4.94
N GLY A 23 6.17 -3.69 -3.83
CA GLY A 23 7.39 -2.90 -3.68
C GLY A 23 7.14 -1.42 -3.39
N ASN A 24 8.17 -0.60 -3.57
CA ASN A 24 8.13 0.83 -3.27
C ASN A 24 7.39 1.60 -4.38
N MET A 25 6.33 2.30 -4.00
CA MET A 25 5.54 3.13 -4.91
C MET A 25 5.89 4.63 -4.84
N TYR A 26 6.90 5.01 -4.05
CA TYR A 26 7.25 6.39 -3.68
C TYR A 26 6.18 7.06 -2.80
N THR A 27 5.62 8.18 -3.22
CA THR A 27 4.69 8.99 -2.43
C THR A 27 3.46 8.25 -1.90
N PRO A 28 2.83 7.28 -2.62
CA PRO A 28 1.70 6.54 -2.10
C PRO A 28 2.09 5.35 -1.21
N SER A 29 3.39 5.04 -0.99
CA SER A 29 3.81 3.85 -0.23
C SER A 29 3.19 3.78 1.16
N VAL A 30 3.22 4.88 1.92
CA VAL A 30 2.63 4.91 3.27
C VAL A 30 1.10 4.78 3.25
N TYR A 31 0.45 5.28 2.20
CA TYR A 31 -1.00 5.17 2.02
C TYR A 31 -1.41 3.78 1.50
N GLY A 32 -0.54 3.10 0.74
CA GLY A 32 -0.68 1.68 0.42
C GLY A 32 -0.56 0.79 1.66
N CYS A 33 0.27 1.19 2.63
CA CYS A 33 0.31 0.55 3.95
C CYS A 33 -0.99 0.78 4.73
N LEU A 34 -1.56 1.99 4.67
CA LEU A 34 -2.87 2.28 5.27
C LEU A 34 -3.97 1.43 4.63
N ALA A 35 -4.01 1.33 3.30
CA ALA A 35 -4.96 0.46 2.60
C ALA A 35 -4.78 -1.02 2.99
N SER A 36 -3.54 -1.49 3.13
CA SER A 36 -3.22 -2.84 3.59
C SER A 36 -3.75 -3.12 5.01
N LEU A 37 -3.61 -2.13 5.91
CA LEU A 37 -4.16 -2.21 7.25
C LEU A 37 -5.69 -2.32 7.21
N LEU A 38 -6.36 -1.41 6.49
CA LEU A 38 -7.82 -1.42 6.36
C LEU A 38 -8.36 -2.72 5.75
N ALA A 39 -7.64 -3.31 4.79
CA ALA A 39 -8.05 -4.55 4.13
C ALA A 39 -8.01 -5.80 5.04
N GLN A 40 -7.33 -5.74 6.19
CA GLN A 40 -7.06 -6.90 7.06
C GLN A 40 -7.78 -6.87 8.41
N TYR A 41 -8.50 -5.79 8.72
CA TYR A 41 -9.23 -5.66 9.97
C TYR A 41 -10.69 -5.28 9.71
N SER A 42 -11.58 -5.80 10.55
CA SER A 42 -13.00 -5.42 10.52
C SER A 42 -13.22 -4.00 11.05
N PRO A 43 -14.37 -3.38 10.74
CA PRO A 43 -14.75 -2.10 11.33
C PRO A 43 -14.66 -2.09 12.86
N GLN A 44 -15.08 -3.19 13.51
CA GLN A 44 -15.09 -3.30 14.98
C GLN A 44 -13.68 -3.38 15.58
N GLN A 45 -12.73 -3.99 14.87
CA GLN A 45 -11.34 -4.05 15.31
C GLN A 45 -10.65 -2.69 15.22
N LEU A 46 -11.06 -1.85 14.26
CA LEU A 46 -10.47 -0.53 14.03
C LEU A 46 -11.19 0.61 14.76
N ALA A 47 -12.44 0.42 15.17
CA ALA A 47 -13.26 1.44 15.83
C ALA A 47 -12.51 2.09 17.00
N GLY A 48 -12.44 3.42 16.99
CA GLY A 48 -11.80 4.20 18.05
C GLY A 48 -10.27 4.12 18.13
N GLN A 49 -9.62 3.29 17.31
CA GLN A 49 -8.17 3.14 17.30
C GLN A 49 -7.46 4.41 16.81
N ARG A 50 -6.20 4.56 17.22
CA ARG A 50 -5.30 5.60 16.68
C ARG A 50 -4.24 4.95 15.80
N ILE A 51 -4.18 5.36 14.54
CA ILE A 51 -3.19 4.90 13.56
C ILE A 51 -2.10 5.97 13.46
N GLY A 52 -0.87 5.61 13.84
CA GLY A 52 0.29 6.46 13.62
C GLY A 52 0.80 6.32 12.18
N VAL A 53 1.13 7.44 11.54
CA VAL A 53 1.60 7.48 10.16
C VAL A 53 2.90 8.26 10.10
N PHE A 54 3.97 7.61 9.66
CA PHE A 54 5.26 8.23 9.42
C PHE A 54 5.51 8.30 7.91
N SER A 55 5.57 9.52 7.37
CA SER A 55 5.83 9.80 5.96
C SER A 55 7.21 10.45 5.80
N TYR A 56 7.96 10.01 4.79
CA TYR A 56 9.33 10.41 4.56
C TYR A 56 9.60 10.64 3.07
N GLY A 57 10.37 11.69 2.77
CA GLY A 57 10.96 11.95 1.45
C GLY A 57 12.42 12.41 1.59
N SER A 58 13.29 11.86 0.73
CA SER A 58 14.74 12.18 0.73
C SER A 58 15.00 13.66 0.36
N GLY A 59 15.93 14.31 1.06
CA GLY A 59 16.27 15.74 0.85
C GLY A 59 16.57 16.60 2.10
N PHE A 60 15.83 16.59 3.21
CA PHE A 60 14.74 15.72 3.67
C PHE A 60 13.48 16.51 4.10
N ALA A 61 12.32 15.87 3.95
CA ALA A 61 11.07 16.30 4.56
C ALA A 61 10.35 15.07 5.14
N ALA A 62 9.93 15.17 6.40
CA ALA A 62 9.27 14.08 7.10
C ALA A 62 8.22 14.58 8.09
N THR A 63 7.14 13.82 8.24
CA THR A 63 6.07 14.10 9.19
C THR A 63 5.60 12.80 9.83
N LEU A 64 5.56 12.79 11.17
CA LEU A 64 4.81 11.81 11.94
C LEU A 64 3.49 12.46 12.37
N TYR A 65 2.37 11.87 11.96
CA TYR A 65 1.03 12.31 12.33
C TYR A 65 0.17 11.11 12.73
N SER A 66 -1.09 11.36 13.11
CA SER A 66 -2.00 10.27 13.46
C SER A 66 -3.42 10.49 12.95
N ILE A 67 -4.11 9.39 12.72
CA ILE A 67 -5.52 9.34 12.32
C ILE A 67 -6.29 8.67 13.46
N LYS A 68 -7.39 9.28 13.92
CA LYS A 68 -8.31 8.67 14.87
C LYS A 68 -9.48 8.06 14.11
N VAL A 69 -9.67 6.75 14.25
CA VAL A 69 -10.76 6.04 13.58
C VAL A 69 -12.08 6.35 14.27
N SER A 70 -13.17 6.46 13.49
CA SER A 70 -14.53 6.63 14.00
C SER A 70 -14.88 5.52 15.01
N GLN A 71 -15.72 5.84 15.99
CA GLN A 71 -16.29 4.83 16.89
C GLN A 71 -17.47 4.08 16.24
N ASP A 72 -18.08 4.67 15.20
CA ASP A 72 -19.19 4.06 14.49
C ASP A 72 -18.67 2.97 13.53
N ALA A 73 -18.89 1.72 13.94
CA ALA A 73 -18.59 0.51 13.19
C ALA A 73 -19.87 -0.27 12.82
N THR A 74 -21.00 0.42 12.74
CA THR A 74 -22.27 -0.20 12.31
C THR A 74 -22.24 -0.50 10.80
N PRO A 75 -22.98 -1.52 10.33
CA PRO A 75 -23.10 -1.78 8.90
C PRO A 75 -23.60 -0.55 8.13
N GLY A 76 -22.95 -0.20 7.02
CA GLY A 76 -23.26 0.98 6.20
C GLY A 76 -22.69 2.30 6.71
N SER A 77 -22.01 2.31 7.87
CA SER A 77 -21.25 3.47 8.36
C SER A 77 -20.12 3.86 7.39
N SER A 78 -19.53 5.03 7.59
CA SER A 78 -18.39 5.46 6.76
C SER A 78 -17.16 4.55 6.94
N LEU A 79 -16.96 4.02 8.15
CA LEU A 79 -15.87 3.08 8.44
C LEU A 79 -16.09 1.72 7.75
N ASP A 80 -17.33 1.22 7.79
CA ASP A 80 -17.70 0.00 7.08
C ASP A 80 -17.49 0.14 5.57
N LYS A 81 -17.98 1.23 4.97
CA LYS A 81 -17.84 1.51 3.53
C LYS A 81 -16.38 1.57 3.07
N ILE A 82 -15.50 2.27 3.81
CA ILE A 82 -14.09 2.37 3.40
C ILE A 82 -13.37 1.03 3.53
N ILE A 83 -13.67 0.22 4.56
CA ILE A 83 -13.08 -1.11 4.71
C ILE A 83 -13.57 -2.02 3.57
N VAL A 84 -14.88 -2.08 3.32
CA VAL A 84 -15.47 -2.85 2.20
C VAL A 84 -14.85 -2.47 0.85
N SER A 85 -14.48 -1.20 0.64
CA SER A 85 -13.85 -0.76 -0.61
C SER A 85 -12.44 -1.32 -0.87
N VAL A 86 -11.81 -1.94 0.14
CA VAL A 86 -10.43 -2.47 0.05
C VAL A 86 -10.31 -3.93 0.52
N THR A 87 -11.39 -4.61 0.88
CA THR A 87 -11.35 -6.01 1.34
C THR A 87 -10.85 -6.97 0.26
N ASP A 88 -11.05 -6.65 -1.02
CA ASP A 88 -10.62 -7.44 -2.17
C ASP A 88 -9.14 -7.21 -2.55
N LEU A 89 -8.40 -6.38 -1.80
CA LEU A 89 -7.04 -5.95 -2.14
C LEU A 89 -6.07 -7.12 -2.38
N LYS A 90 -6.16 -8.18 -1.58
CA LYS A 90 -5.33 -9.39 -1.78
C LYS A 90 -5.68 -10.10 -3.10
N ALA A 91 -6.97 -10.25 -3.41
CA ALA A 91 -7.42 -10.88 -4.65
C ALA A 91 -6.98 -10.06 -5.88
N ARG A 92 -7.02 -8.73 -5.79
CA ARG A 92 -6.50 -7.83 -6.84
C ARG A 92 -4.98 -7.93 -7.02
N LEU A 93 -4.24 -8.14 -5.94
CA LEU A 93 -2.79 -8.37 -6.02
C LEU A 93 -2.48 -9.72 -6.66
N ASP A 94 -3.28 -10.75 -6.37
CA ASP A 94 -3.11 -12.11 -6.87
C ASP A 94 -3.54 -12.27 -8.33
N SER A 95 -4.45 -11.43 -8.82
CA SER A 95 -4.90 -11.45 -10.22
C SER A 95 -3.91 -10.85 -11.22
N ARG A 96 -2.78 -10.30 -10.73
CA ARG A 96 -1.71 -9.77 -11.59
C ARG A 96 -1.00 -10.89 -12.33
N LYS A 97 -0.49 -10.57 -13.52
CA LYS A 97 0.32 -11.48 -14.32
C LYS A 97 1.78 -11.44 -13.84
N CYS A 98 2.33 -12.61 -13.49
CA CYS A 98 3.76 -12.75 -13.28
C CYS A 98 4.49 -12.68 -14.64
N ILE A 99 5.56 -11.90 -14.69
CA ILE A 99 6.40 -11.72 -15.88
C ILE A 99 7.81 -12.23 -15.53
N SER A 100 8.50 -12.86 -16.48
CA SER A 100 9.85 -13.36 -16.23
C SER A 100 10.84 -12.20 -16.02
N PRO A 101 11.94 -12.43 -15.28
CA PRO A 101 12.97 -11.40 -15.08
C PRO A 101 13.55 -10.83 -16.39
N GLU A 102 13.68 -11.67 -17.42
CA GLU A 102 14.22 -11.27 -18.73
C GLU A 102 13.30 -10.25 -19.41
N VAL A 103 12.00 -10.56 -19.49
CA VAL A 103 10.99 -9.65 -20.06
C VAL A 103 10.88 -8.37 -19.23
N PHE A 104 11.00 -8.45 -17.90
CA PHE A 104 11.06 -7.25 -17.05
C PHE A 104 12.28 -6.37 -17.36
N ALA A 105 13.46 -6.96 -17.55
CA ALA A 105 14.69 -6.23 -17.88
C ALA A 105 14.61 -5.55 -19.26
N GLU A 106 14.02 -6.21 -20.24
CA GLU A 106 13.73 -5.64 -21.56
C GLU A 106 12.79 -4.42 -21.44
N ASN A 107 11.72 -4.53 -20.65
CA ASN A 107 10.80 -3.43 -20.38
C ASN A 107 11.48 -2.23 -19.71
N MET A 108 12.41 -2.47 -18.77
CA MET A 108 13.19 -1.40 -18.15
C MET A 108 14.11 -0.70 -19.16
N THR A 109 14.74 -1.46 -20.05
CA THR A 109 15.56 -0.91 -21.14
C THR A 109 14.72 -0.06 -22.10
N LEU A 110 13.50 -0.51 -22.44
CA LEU A 110 12.57 0.27 -23.25
C LEU A 110 12.18 1.58 -22.57
N ARG A 111 11.89 1.54 -21.27
CA ARG A 111 11.57 2.74 -20.47
C ARG A 111 12.69 3.78 -20.51
N GLU A 112 13.95 3.36 -20.41
CA GLU A 112 15.10 4.26 -20.53
C GLU A 112 15.18 4.89 -21.93
N LYS A 113 15.12 4.06 -22.98
CA LYS A 113 15.22 4.52 -24.38
C LYS A 113 14.09 5.48 -24.77
N THR A 114 12.90 5.30 -24.20
CA THR A 114 11.71 6.10 -24.52
C THR A 114 11.56 7.35 -23.66
N HIS A 115 12.38 7.54 -22.62
CA HIS A 115 12.18 8.60 -21.62
C HIS A 115 12.12 10.02 -22.19
N HIS A 116 12.85 10.30 -23.28
CA HIS A 116 12.92 11.62 -23.92
C HIS A 116 12.35 11.64 -25.34
N LEU A 117 11.77 10.53 -25.82
CA LEU A 117 11.25 10.46 -27.18
C LEU A 117 9.97 11.28 -27.34
N ALA A 118 9.90 12.08 -28.40
CA ALA A 118 8.69 12.74 -28.85
C ALA A 118 8.06 11.96 -30.03
N ASN A 119 6.75 12.15 -30.26
CA ASN A 119 6.02 11.53 -31.37
C ASN A 119 6.10 9.98 -31.42
N TYR A 120 6.17 9.33 -30.26
CA TYR A 120 6.20 7.87 -30.13
C TYR A 120 4.80 7.31 -29.85
N ILE A 121 4.46 6.19 -30.47
CA ILE A 121 3.24 5.42 -30.17
C ILE A 121 3.65 4.23 -29.30
N PRO A 122 3.17 4.14 -28.04
CA PRO A 122 3.46 3.01 -27.16
C PRO A 122 3.09 1.68 -27.81
N GLN A 123 4.01 0.72 -27.75
CA GLN A 123 3.78 -0.64 -28.21
C GLN A 123 3.54 -1.55 -27.01
N CYS A 124 2.50 -2.37 -27.06
CA CYS A 124 2.31 -3.45 -26.10
C CYS A 124 3.12 -4.67 -26.53
N SER A 125 3.84 -5.28 -25.59
CA SER A 125 4.37 -6.64 -25.68
C SER A 125 3.32 -7.68 -25.32
#